data_AF-A0A7Y3YPZ4-F1
#
_entry.id   AF-A0A7Y3YPZ4-F1
#
_cell.length_a   1.000
_cell.length_b   1.000
_cell.length_c   1.000
_cell.angle_alpha   90.00
_cell.angle_beta   90.00
_cell.angle_gamma   90.00
#
_symmetry.space_group_name_H-M   'P 1'
#
loop_
_entity.id
_entity.type
_entity.pdbx_description
1 polymer ?
#
loop_
_entity_poly.entity_id
_entity_poly.type
_entity_poly.pdbx_seq_one_letter_code
_entity_poly.pdbx_strand_id
1 'polypeptide(L)'
;MNLMKLVLLRICRFFLLAKINKTNITCSSRIPLVKKFFLTNGVNVIYLASRNKNHNIDLSTITTNQHLSLYVIVSIFNKNISLPLISPFIKCSKQSSLKGSSTTIATKRDGLSFNLSVIKNAIFDEMETKIIDGKTFEFRGPDSFLSGVENIYLKRRDSGDVVECKKNESVISFPLEKYFENDSRWDFYTRINGQEIPLKIKKSTDIINDEDRYQVREKISDEVEDGLEVCMYMTEGSKTLSLWVANTKRIDEVICFAEGKTVYYNELNNPVIENLIVFESFFGKNYSGQPKYIYEYIKEKFPEFKCVWSYNKEEPILGADDCVKRGSKEYYRYLARAKYWVGNIVFPIHTKRKETIYLQTWHGTPLKRLGFDIEVEGPEVLARENFFIESRNWDYLISQNRYSTDIFKRAFKYKGKVLEVGYPHNDPLANKVDELKIEEIKDKIGLPKNKKVVLYAPTWRDDQATGAWEYEFGLALDFKELASKLSEDTVFLIRGHHLVNELLVSEEYKDFIYDVSKFDDVQDLALISDILITDYSSVFFDFAVTRKPILFYVYDYKEYKEKLRGFYVDMDTEMPGPLIYKHEDLIDAIENIEDICEEYKLRYENFTRKYNYLDNGNCAQQVVEEVFR
;
A
#
# COMPACT_ATOMS: atom_id res chain seq x y z
N MET A 1 -50.19 30.10 -3.03
CA MET A 1 -49.01 29.28 -3.44
C MET A 1 -47.69 30.07 -3.49
N ASN A 2 -47.67 31.35 -3.91
CA ASN A 2 -46.42 32.16 -3.93
C ASN A 2 -45.93 32.68 -2.56
N LEU A 3 -46.81 32.88 -1.57
CA LEU A 3 -46.40 33.33 -0.23
C LEU A 3 -45.68 32.22 0.58
N MET A 4 -46.10 30.96 0.41
CA MET A 4 -45.52 29.79 1.09
C MET A 4 -44.11 29.48 0.59
N LYS A 5 -43.85 29.64 -0.72
CA LYS A 5 -42.50 29.57 -1.30
C LYS A 5 -41.60 30.71 -0.80
N LEU A 6 -42.12 31.93 -0.66
CA LEU A 6 -41.34 33.08 -0.16
C LEU A 6 -40.94 32.94 1.32
N VAL A 7 -41.82 32.36 2.15
CA VAL A 7 -41.56 32.10 3.58
C VAL A 7 -40.55 30.97 3.76
N LEU A 8 -40.66 29.87 3.00
CA LEU A 8 -39.67 28.79 3.01
C LEU A 8 -38.30 29.26 2.51
N LEU A 9 -38.24 30.09 1.45
CA LEU A 9 -36.99 30.66 0.94
C LEU A 9 -36.30 31.59 1.94
N ARG A 10 -37.05 32.39 2.74
CA ARG A 10 -36.49 33.25 3.78
C ARG A 10 -36.02 32.46 5.01
N ILE A 11 -36.73 31.40 5.40
CA ILE A 11 -36.31 30.51 6.49
C ILE A 11 -35.03 29.74 6.12
N CYS A 12 -34.94 29.21 4.89
CA CYS A 12 -33.72 28.54 4.40
C CYS A 12 -32.52 29.49 4.31
N ARG A 13 -32.72 30.77 3.94
CA ARG A 13 -31.65 31.78 3.85
C ARG A 13 -31.12 32.18 5.24
N PHE A 14 -31.94 32.13 6.28
CA PHE A 14 -31.54 32.43 7.67
C PHE A 14 -30.70 31.29 8.30
N PHE A 15 -31.04 30.03 8.00
CA PHE A 15 -30.25 28.87 8.46
C PHE A 15 -28.91 28.71 7.71
N LEU A 16 -28.81 29.19 6.47
CA LEU A 16 -27.53 29.21 5.74
C LEU A 16 -26.54 30.22 6.32
N LEU A 17 -27.01 31.36 6.85
CA LEU A 17 -26.17 32.38 7.48
C LEU A 17 -25.73 31.99 8.91
N ALA A 18 -26.54 31.23 9.64
CA ALA A 18 -26.20 30.76 10.99
C ALA A 18 -25.12 29.67 11.04
N LYS A 19 -24.76 29.06 9.90
CA LYS A 19 -23.68 28.06 9.81
C LYS A 19 -22.27 28.68 9.78
N ILE A 20 -22.18 30.01 9.70
CA ILE A 20 -20.96 30.78 9.85
C ILE A 20 -20.99 31.43 11.24
N ASN A 21 -20.58 30.67 12.26
CA ASN A 21 -19.84 31.15 13.43
C ASN A 21 -19.53 29.97 14.35
N LYS A 22 -18.28 29.50 14.29
CA LYS A 22 -17.65 28.70 15.34
C LYS A 22 -17.60 29.55 16.61
N THR A 23 -18.13 29.07 17.72
CA THR A 23 -17.53 29.26 19.07
C THR A 23 -18.24 28.39 20.10
N ASN A 24 -17.44 27.75 20.94
CA ASN A 24 -17.84 26.99 22.13
C ASN A 24 -18.76 27.82 23.04
N ILE A 25 -19.78 27.17 23.62
CA ILE A 25 -20.52 27.71 24.76
C ILE A 25 -20.58 26.62 25.83
N THR A 26 -19.79 26.79 26.88
CA THR A 26 -20.03 26.24 28.21
C THR A 26 -21.04 27.14 28.92
N CYS A 27 -22.05 26.57 29.59
CA CYS A 27 -22.91 27.36 30.47
C CYS A 27 -23.37 26.56 31.70
N SER A 28 -22.94 27.07 32.85
CA SER A 28 -23.35 26.75 34.21
C SER A 28 -24.73 27.31 34.55
N SER A 29 -25.52 26.55 35.31
CA SER A 29 -26.56 26.97 36.27
C SER A 29 -27.58 28.07 35.90
N ARG A 30 -28.88 27.67 35.95
CA ARG A 30 -30.10 28.48 36.20
C ARG A 30 -30.41 29.66 35.27
N ILE A 31 -31.39 29.49 34.35
CA ILE A 31 -32.22 30.59 33.81
C ILE A 31 -33.67 30.10 33.57
N PRO A 32 -34.69 30.80 34.10
CA PRO A 32 -36.04 30.88 33.55
C PRO A 32 -36.16 32.07 32.58
N LEU A 33 -36.48 31.90 31.30
CA LEU A 33 -37.02 32.97 30.43
C LEU A 33 -37.42 32.46 29.03
N VAL A 34 -38.73 32.38 28.79
CA VAL A 34 -39.33 32.30 27.46
C VAL A 34 -39.49 33.72 26.92
N LYS A 35 -38.74 34.12 25.89
CA LYS A 35 -38.93 35.42 25.21
C LYS A 35 -39.92 35.27 24.06
N LYS A 36 -41.01 36.04 24.12
CA LYS A 36 -42.05 36.20 23.10
C LYS A 36 -41.51 37.08 21.96
N PHE A 37 -41.42 36.55 20.73
CA PHE A 37 -41.13 37.36 19.54
C PHE A 37 -42.43 37.69 18.81
N PHE A 38 -42.71 38.98 18.62
CA PHE A 38 -43.85 39.46 17.83
C PHE A 38 -43.53 39.37 16.34
N LEU A 39 -44.34 38.62 15.59
CA LEU A 39 -44.49 38.76 14.14
C LEU A 39 -45.96 39.11 13.86
N THR A 40 -46.18 40.28 13.30
CA THR A 40 -47.50 40.79 12.89
C THR A 40 -48.15 39.88 11.85
N ASN A 41 -49.47 39.75 11.94
CA ASN A 41 -50.39 38.92 11.14
C ASN A 41 -50.40 37.42 11.47
N GLY A 42 -50.98 37.11 12.64
CA GLY A 42 -51.74 35.88 12.83
C GLY A 42 -50.99 34.65 13.32
N VAL A 43 -49.74 34.75 13.76
CA VAL A 43 -48.95 33.62 14.30
C VAL A 43 -48.50 33.91 15.73
N ASN A 44 -48.90 33.09 16.70
CA ASN A 44 -48.57 33.25 18.12
C ASN A 44 -47.98 31.96 18.73
N VAL A 45 -46.78 32.10 19.34
CA VAL A 45 -46.14 31.30 20.42
C VAL A 45 -45.64 29.87 20.11
N ILE A 46 -44.43 29.55 20.60
CA ILE A 46 -43.76 28.23 20.56
C ILE A 46 -43.90 27.55 21.93
N TYR A 47 -44.23 26.25 21.96
CA TYR A 47 -44.29 25.42 23.18
C TYR A 47 -43.39 24.17 23.06
N LEU A 48 -42.97 23.62 24.20
CA LEU A 48 -42.26 22.34 24.33
C LEU A 48 -43.21 21.29 24.94
N ALA A 49 -43.29 20.08 24.36
CA ALA A 49 -44.14 19.00 24.89
C ALA A 49 -43.53 17.60 24.65
N SER A 50 -43.75 16.67 25.59
CA SER A 50 -43.38 15.25 25.51
C SER A 50 -44.42 14.44 24.74
N ARG A 51 -44.00 13.31 24.15
CA ARG A 51 -44.81 12.54 23.18
C ARG A 51 -46.01 11.78 23.78
N ASN A 52 -46.14 11.70 25.10
CA ASN A 52 -47.27 11.05 25.76
C ASN A 52 -47.87 11.95 26.87
N LYS A 53 -49.13 12.33 26.67
CA LYS A 53 -50.03 13.21 27.47
C LYS A 53 -50.02 14.70 27.10
N ASN A 54 -51.20 15.18 26.69
CA ASN A 54 -51.58 16.58 26.72
C ASN A 54 -51.63 17.03 28.18
N HIS A 55 -50.61 17.72 28.70
CA HIS A 55 -50.63 18.79 29.72
C HIS A 55 -49.19 19.17 30.12
N ASN A 56 -49.00 20.43 30.54
CA ASN A 56 -47.72 21.03 30.92
C ASN A 56 -46.90 20.16 31.90
N ILE A 57 -45.60 20.02 31.66
CA ILE A 57 -44.68 19.20 32.46
C ILE A 57 -43.87 20.09 33.40
N ASP A 58 -43.80 19.71 34.69
CA ASP A 58 -42.85 20.27 35.65
C ASP A 58 -41.46 19.63 35.44
N LEU A 59 -40.45 20.46 35.17
CA LEU A 59 -39.09 20.02 34.82
C LEU A 59 -38.38 19.27 35.96
N SER A 60 -38.88 19.36 37.19
CA SER A 60 -38.35 18.62 38.34
C SER A 60 -38.68 17.12 38.33
N THR A 61 -39.59 16.68 37.45
CA THR A 61 -40.09 15.28 37.39
C THR A 61 -39.46 14.42 36.30
N ILE A 62 -38.47 14.93 35.57
CA ILE A 62 -37.82 14.21 34.46
C ILE A 62 -36.81 13.19 35.01
N THR A 63 -37.04 11.90 34.76
CA THR A 63 -36.10 10.80 35.05
C THR A 63 -35.34 10.37 33.79
N THR A 64 -34.21 9.68 33.97
CA THR A 64 -33.41 9.09 32.87
C THR A 64 -34.26 8.17 31.97
N ASN A 65 -34.05 8.25 30.64
CA ASN A 65 -34.75 7.54 29.56
C ASN A 65 -36.16 8.04 29.14
N GLN A 66 -36.39 9.35 29.04
CA GLN A 66 -37.55 9.90 28.29
C GLN A 66 -37.16 10.45 26.91
N HIS A 67 -37.92 10.08 25.88
CA HIS A 67 -37.82 10.66 24.53
C HIS A 67 -38.63 11.96 24.43
N LEU A 68 -37.96 13.10 24.32
CA LEU A 68 -38.59 14.41 24.10
C LEU A 68 -38.50 14.80 22.62
N SER A 69 -39.59 15.33 22.07
CA SER A 69 -39.67 15.83 20.69
C SER A 69 -39.97 17.33 20.70
N LEU A 70 -39.22 18.11 19.93
CA LEU A 70 -39.48 19.54 19.78
C LEU A 70 -40.51 19.78 18.67
N TYR A 71 -41.60 20.47 18.98
CA TYR A 71 -42.62 20.88 18.03
C TYR A 71 -42.68 22.40 17.94
N VAL A 72 -42.89 22.92 16.74
CA VAL A 72 -43.38 24.29 16.56
C VAL A 72 -44.86 24.19 16.26
N ILE A 73 -45.68 24.82 17.10
CA ILE A 73 -47.13 24.94 16.86
C ILE A 73 -47.33 26.30 16.20
N VAL A 74 -47.88 26.29 14.99
CA VAL A 74 -48.25 27.50 14.27
C VAL A 74 -49.78 27.55 14.26
N SER A 75 -50.35 28.51 14.99
CA SER A 75 -51.79 28.79 14.89
C SER A 75 -52.05 29.69 13.69
N ILE A 76 -52.92 29.26 12.78
CA ILE A 76 -53.38 30.03 11.63
C ILE A 76 -54.90 29.94 11.61
N PHE A 77 -55.61 31.08 11.68
CA PHE A 77 -57.08 31.15 11.66
C PHE A 77 -57.78 30.13 12.58
N ASN A 78 -57.39 30.11 13.87
CA ASN A 78 -57.94 29.22 14.91
C ASN A 78 -57.76 27.71 14.68
N LYS A 79 -56.88 27.29 13.75
CA LYS A 79 -56.40 25.91 13.66
C LYS A 79 -54.92 25.83 14.05
N ASN A 80 -54.59 24.88 14.90
CA ASN A 80 -53.22 24.61 15.34
C ASN A 80 -52.58 23.58 14.41
N ILE A 81 -51.44 23.93 13.82
CA ILE A 81 -50.65 23.02 13.00
C ILE A 81 -49.33 22.77 13.73
N SER A 82 -49.12 21.52 14.14
CA SER A 82 -47.89 21.05 14.79
C SER A 82 -46.89 20.56 13.75
N LEU A 83 -45.74 21.23 13.65
CA LEU A 83 -44.65 20.90 12.73
C LEU A 83 -43.45 20.37 13.52
N PRO A 84 -42.93 19.16 13.21
CA PRO A 84 -41.72 18.63 13.84
C PRO A 84 -40.48 19.35 13.30
N LEU A 85 -39.59 19.82 14.18
CA LEU A 85 -38.28 20.34 13.80
C LEU A 85 -37.30 19.18 13.56
N ILE A 86 -36.72 19.09 12.37
CA ILE A 86 -35.78 18.02 12.00
C ILE A 86 -34.36 18.35 12.52
N SER A 87 -34.04 17.90 13.76
CA SER A 87 -32.76 17.40 14.37
C SER A 87 -31.40 18.15 14.20
N PRO A 88 -30.35 18.05 15.09
CA PRO A 88 -30.10 17.07 16.18
C PRO A 88 -29.37 17.52 17.51
N PHE A 89 -29.37 16.62 18.51
CA PHE A 89 -28.47 16.37 19.68
C PHE A 89 -28.45 17.22 20.98
N ILE A 90 -28.72 16.56 22.12
CA ILE A 90 -27.89 16.57 23.36
C ILE A 90 -27.88 15.13 23.93
N LYS A 91 -26.71 14.58 24.27
CA LYS A 91 -26.56 13.33 25.06
C LYS A 91 -25.72 13.66 26.29
N CYS A 92 -26.24 13.40 27.49
CA CYS A 92 -25.49 13.46 28.74
C CYS A 92 -25.18 12.03 29.22
N SER A 93 -23.95 11.81 29.69
CA SER A 93 -23.39 10.50 30.02
C SER A 93 -23.32 10.28 31.53
N LYS A 94 -23.69 9.09 32.02
CA LYS A 94 -22.78 8.15 32.71
C LYS A 94 -23.50 6.87 33.15
N GLN A 95 -22.69 5.83 33.25
CA GLN A 95 -22.87 4.53 33.92
C GLN A 95 -23.50 3.38 33.13
N SER A 96 -22.66 2.34 33.09
CA SER A 96 -22.77 1.01 32.53
C SER A 96 -23.88 0.17 33.17
N SER A 97 -24.70 -0.45 32.34
CA SER A 97 -25.26 -1.78 32.57
C SER A 97 -25.68 -2.36 31.22
N LEU A 98 -24.92 -3.35 30.74
CA LEU A 98 -25.34 -4.24 29.66
C LEU A 98 -26.56 -5.03 30.14
N LYS A 99 -27.69 -4.88 29.44
CA LYS A 99 -28.77 -5.88 29.32
C LYS A 99 -29.55 -5.56 28.05
N GLY A 100 -29.72 -6.59 27.22
CA GLY A 100 -30.14 -6.48 25.83
C GLY A 100 -31.48 -5.78 25.62
N SER A 101 -31.59 -5.09 24.48
CA SER A 101 -32.79 -4.97 23.63
C SER A 101 -32.56 -3.93 22.53
N SER A 102 -32.76 -4.37 21.28
CA SER A 102 -32.99 -3.58 20.05
C SER A 102 -31.96 -2.51 19.66
N THR A 103 -31.11 -2.83 18.70
CA THR A 103 -30.29 -1.86 17.96
C THR A 103 -31.20 -1.01 17.06
N THR A 104 -31.27 0.29 17.32
CA THR A 104 -32.03 1.23 16.48
C THR A 104 -31.34 1.44 15.13
N ILE A 105 -31.98 0.99 14.05
CA ILE A 105 -31.64 1.34 12.66
C ILE A 105 -32.04 2.80 12.44
N ALA A 106 -31.07 3.68 12.17
CA ALA A 106 -31.37 5.06 11.77
C ALA A 106 -30.48 5.50 10.60
N THR A 107 -31.13 5.75 9.47
CA THR A 107 -30.57 6.22 8.21
C THR A 107 -30.23 7.71 8.27
N LYS A 108 -28.98 8.06 8.02
CA LYS A 108 -28.62 9.32 7.36
C LYS A 108 -28.02 8.94 6.02
N ARG A 109 -28.85 9.08 4.98
CA ARG A 109 -28.54 9.12 3.53
C ARG A 109 -27.63 8.08 2.87
N ASP A 110 -26.95 7.17 3.57
CA ASP A 110 -25.92 6.32 2.91
C ASP A 110 -25.93 4.81 3.25
N GLY A 111 -26.88 4.24 4.02
CA GLY A 111 -26.86 2.79 4.33
C GLY A 111 -27.67 2.36 5.56
N LEU A 112 -27.85 1.06 5.76
CA LEU A 112 -28.15 0.46 7.07
C LEU A 112 -26.86 0.47 7.88
N SER A 113 -26.88 0.93 9.12
CA SER A 113 -25.65 1.10 9.90
C SER A 113 -25.75 0.46 11.28
N PHE A 114 -24.82 -0.44 11.58
CA PHE A 114 -24.76 -1.16 12.86
C PHE A 114 -23.64 -0.63 13.77
N ASN A 115 -23.76 -0.84 15.10
CA ASN A 115 -22.70 -0.49 16.05
C ASN A 115 -21.60 -1.57 16.02
N LEU A 116 -20.34 -1.16 15.83
CA LEU A 116 -19.18 -2.04 15.79
C LEU A 116 -19.07 -2.93 17.03
N SER A 117 -19.32 -2.44 18.25
CA SER A 117 -19.19 -3.27 19.46
C SER A 117 -20.25 -4.38 19.53
N VAL A 118 -21.43 -4.15 18.95
CA VAL A 118 -22.52 -5.13 18.89
C VAL A 118 -22.26 -6.14 17.77
N ILE A 119 -21.76 -5.67 16.63
CA ILE A 119 -21.30 -6.55 15.55
C ILE A 119 -20.09 -7.38 15.98
N LYS A 120 -19.15 -6.81 16.72
CA LYS A 120 -17.94 -7.48 17.20
C LYS A 120 -18.35 -8.68 18.05
N ASN A 121 -19.16 -8.47 19.07
CA ASN A 121 -19.63 -9.58 19.90
C ASN A 121 -20.52 -10.57 19.12
N ALA A 122 -21.41 -10.08 18.26
CA ALA A 122 -22.31 -10.95 17.49
C ALA A 122 -21.59 -11.80 16.43
N ILE A 123 -20.65 -11.23 15.66
CA ILE A 123 -19.87 -11.94 14.63
C ILE A 123 -18.78 -12.80 15.27
N PHE A 124 -18.12 -12.34 16.32
CA PHE A 124 -16.90 -13.01 16.80
C PHE A 124 -17.13 -13.96 17.97
N ASP A 125 -18.17 -13.78 18.78
CA ASP A 125 -18.47 -14.68 19.91
C ASP A 125 -19.70 -15.57 19.66
N GLU A 126 -20.59 -15.18 18.73
CA GLU A 126 -21.92 -15.80 18.57
C GLU A 126 -22.27 -16.26 17.14
N MET A 127 -21.42 -16.01 16.14
CA MET A 127 -21.67 -16.51 14.77
C MET A 127 -21.01 -17.85 14.52
N GLU A 128 -21.78 -18.76 13.92
CA GLU A 128 -21.30 -20.04 13.41
C GLU A 128 -21.35 -20.02 11.89
N THR A 129 -20.24 -20.35 11.24
CA THR A 129 -20.16 -20.57 9.80
C THR A 129 -20.03 -22.05 9.50
N LYS A 130 -20.42 -22.45 8.30
CA LYS A 130 -20.15 -23.79 7.77
C LYS A 130 -20.32 -23.81 6.26
N ILE A 131 -19.63 -24.74 5.63
CA ILE A 131 -19.85 -25.08 4.23
C ILE A 131 -20.61 -26.40 4.17
N ILE A 132 -21.74 -26.38 3.47
CA ILE A 132 -22.60 -27.54 3.27
C ILE A 132 -22.30 -28.14 1.89
N ASP A 133 -21.93 -29.42 1.91
CA ASP A 133 -21.69 -30.27 0.73
C ASP A 133 -20.68 -29.68 -0.27
N GLY A 134 -19.82 -28.73 0.15
CA GLY A 134 -18.91 -27.99 -0.72
C GLY A 134 -19.56 -26.94 -1.63
N LYS A 135 -20.89 -26.76 -1.54
CA LYS A 135 -21.67 -25.97 -2.52
C LYS A 135 -22.34 -24.73 -1.96
N THR A 136 -22.56 -24.69 -0.65
CA THR A 136 -23.31 -23.61 0.00
C THR A 136 -22.56 -23.15 1.24
N PHE A 137 -22.30 -21.84 1.34
CA PHE A 137 -21.82 -21.25 2.58
C PHE A 137 -23.02 -20.80 3.39
N GLU A 138 -23.08 -21.21 4.65
CA GLU A 138 -24.04 -20.71 5.62
C GLU A 138 -23.33 -19.97 6.73
N PHE A 139 -23.91 -18.86 7.17
CA PHE A 139 -23.58 -18.28 8.46
C PHE A 139 -24.84 -18.04 9.27
N ARG A 140 -24.75 -18.38 10.55
CA ARG A 140 -25.78 -18.23 11.56
C ARG A 140 -25.32 -17.18 12.55
N GLY A 141 -26.15 -16.19 12.83
CA GLY A 141 -25.91 -15.20 13.89
C GLY A 141 -27.09 -15.09 14.85
N PRO A 142 -27.01 -14.25 15.89
CA PRO A 142 -28.10 -14.08 16.84
C PRO A 142 -29.38 -13.55 16.16
N ASP A 143 -30.56 -14.01 16.58
CA ASP A 143 -31.87 -13.65 15.96
C ASP A 143 -32.11 -12.14 15.82
N SER A 144 -31.51 -11.35 16.72
CA SER A 144 -31.58 -9.89 16.72
C SER A 144 -30.80 -9.23 15.57
N PHE A 145 -29.84 -9.92 14.96
CA PHE A 145 -28.97 -9.41 13.90
C PHE A 145 -29.69 -9.26 12.56
N LEU A 146 -30.59 -10.20 12.24
CA LEU A 146 -31.31 -10.26 10.96
C LEU A 146 -32.78 -9.89 11.07
N SER A 147 -33.24 -9.54 12.27
CA SER A 147 -34.63 -9.10 12.50
C SER A 147 -34.93 -7.83 11.70
N GLY A 148 -35.89 -7.89 10.77
CA GLY A 148 -36.31 -6.76 9.94
C GLY A 148 -35.56 -6.58 8.60
N VAL A 149 -34.63 -7.48 8.24
CA VAL A 149 -33.99 -7.49 6.91
C VAL A 149 -34.66 -8.56 6.05
N GLU A 150 -35.46 -8.16 5.05
CA GLU A 150 -36.25 -9.11 4.24
C GLU A 150 -35.42 -9.84 3.19
N ASN A 151 -34.55 -9.13 2.48
CA ASN A 151 -33.73 -9.69 1.39
C ASN A 151 -32.26 -9.31 1.58
N ILE A 152 -31.34 -10.26 1.43
CA ILE A 152 -29.89 -10.03 1.49
C ILE A 152 -29.26 -10.62 0.24
N TYR A 153 -28.32 -9.90 -0.35
CA TYR A 153 -27.52 -10.39 -1.47
C TYR A 153 -26.10 -9.87 -1.38
N LEU A 154 -25.20 -10.59 -2.05
CA LEU A 154 -23.81 -10.22 -2.25
C LEU A 154 -23.67 -9.50 -3.58
N LYS A 155 -22.81 -8.48 -3.61
CA LYS A 155 -22.43 -7.77 -4.84
C LYS A 155 -20.92 -7.75 -5.00
N ARG A 156 -20.39 -8.20 -6.14
CA ARG A 156 -18.96 -8.25 -6.43
C ARG A 156 -18.42 -6.83 -6.66
N ARG A 157 -17.23 -6.53 -6.14
CA ARG A 157 -16.68 -5.14 -6.15
C ARG A 157 -16.17 -4.68 -7.50
N ASP A 158 -15.58 -5.58 -8.26
CA ASP A 158 -14.93 -5.36 -9.55
C ASP A 158 -15.95 -5.44 -10.71
N SER A 159 -16.81 -6.47 -10.74
CA SER A 159 -17.76 -6.69 -11.84
C SER A 159 -19.18 -6.16 -11.54
N GLY A 160 -19.54 -6.01 -10.26
CA GLY A 160 -20.90 -5.69 -9.86
C GLY A 160 -21.86 -6.88 -9.87
N ASP A 161 -21.38 -8.11 -10.11
CA ASP A 161 -22.20 -9.32 -10.13
C ASP A 161 -22.97 -9.50 -8.81
N VAL A 162 -24.20 -10.03 -8.90
CA VAL A 162 -25.09 -10.17 -7.75
C VAL A 162 -25.39 -11.64 -7.48
N VAL A 163 -25.24 -12.06 -6.22
CA VAL A 163 -25.63 -13.38 -5.73
C VAL A 163 -26.68 -13.19 -4.63
N GLU A 164 -27.92 -13.62 -4.91
CA GLU A 164 -29.00 -13.56 -3.93
C GLU A 164 -28.77 -14.58 -2.80
N CYS A 165 -28.92 -14.16 -1.55
CA CYS A 165 -28.80 -15.04 -0.39
C CYS A 165 -30.18 -15.54 0.03
N LYS A 166 -30.27 -16.82 0.41
CA LYS A 166 -31.44 -17.37 1.08
C LYS A 166 -31.34 -17.05 2.57
N LYS A 167 -32.43 -16.57 3.16
CA LYS A 167 -32.51 -16.30 4.59
C LYS A 167 -33.57 -17.21 5.21
N ASN A 168 -33.22 -17.90 6.29
CA ASN A 168 -34.16 -18.62 7.14
C ASN A 168 -33.86 -18.30 8.61
N GLU A 169 -34.77 -17.60 9.29
CA GLU A 169 -34.58 -17.12 10.67
C GLU A 169 -33.25 -16.36 10.85
N SER A 170 -32.34 -16.92 11.65
CA SER A 170 -30.99 -16.43 11.96
C SER A 170 -29.90 -16.90 10.99
N VAL A 171 -30.26 -17.70 9.98
CA VAL A 171 -29.32 -18.29 9.01
C VAL A 171 -29.41 -17.59 7.66
N ILE A 172 -28.26 -17.24 7.10
CA ILE A 172 -28.10 -16.78 5.72
C ILE A 172 -27.27 -17.80 4.97
N SER A 173 -27.73 -18.21 3.80
CA SER A 173 -27.02 -19.13 2.93
C SER A 173 -26.92 -18.62 1.50
N PHE A 174 -25.80 -18.89 0.82
CA PHE A 174 -25.59 -18.52 -0.57
C PHE A 174 -24.75 -19.56 -1.31
N PRO A 175 -24.99 -19.75 -2.61
CA PRO A 175 -24.28 -20.75 -3.40
C PRO A 175 -22.82 -20.32 -3.61
N LEU A 176 -21.90 -21.27 -3.50
CA LEU A 176 -20.48 -21.09 -3.81
C LEU A 176 -20.17 -21.38 -5.28
N GLU A 177 -20.96 -22.24 -5.93
CA GLU A 177 -20.73 -22.67 -7.30
C GLU A 177 -21.12 -21.58 -8.31
N LYS A 178 -20.16 -21.21 -9.19
CA LYS A 178 -20.24 -20.33 -10.38
C LYS A 178 -19.77 -18.88 -10.25
N TYR A 179 -19.59 -18.32 -9.05
CA TYR A 179 -19.31 -16.88 -8.89
C TYR A 179 -17.99 -16.56 -8.15
N PHE A 180 -17.53 -17.43 -7.26
CA PHE A 180 -16.44 -17.13 -6.35
C PHE A 180 -15.10 -17.63 -6.89
N GLU A 181 -14.52 -16.83 -7.79
CA GLU A 181 -13.15 -17.01 -8.30
C GLU A 181 -12.12 -16.65 -7.21
N ASN A 182 -10.89 -17.15 -7.38
CA ASN A 182 -9.76 -16.78 -6.53
C ASN A 182 -9.55 -15.25 -6.53
N ASP A 183 -9.34 -14.68 -5.35
CA ASP A 183 -9.22 -13.24 -5.08
C ASP A 183 -10.47 -12.39 -5.37
N SER A 184 -11.67 -12.98 -5.34
CA SER A 184 -12.94 -12.27 -5.52
C SER A 184 -13.45 -11.63 -4.21
N ARG A 185 -13.94 -10.38 -4.29
CA ARG A 185 -14.44 -9.61 -3.13
C ARG A 185 -15.89 -9.19 -3.30
N TRP A 186 -16.66 -9.40 -2.24
CA TRP A 186 -18.11 -9.26 -2.24
C TRP A 186 -18.59 -8.44 -1.06
N ASP A 187 -19.56 -7.56 -1.28
CA ASP A 187 -20.18 -6.73 -0.25
C ASP A 187 -21.64 -7.14 -0.03
N PHE A 188 -22.10 -7.12 1.23
CA PHE A 188 -23.49 -7.41 1.55
C PHE A 188 -24.40 -6.19 1.35
N TYR A 189 -25.51 -6.42 0.66
CA TYR A 189 -26.57 -5.46 0.39
C TYR A 189 -27.94 -6.00 0.81
N THR A 190 -28.87 -5.08 1.00
CA THR A 190 -30.29 -5.39 1.14
C THR A 190 -31.13 -4.39 0.35
N ARG A 191 -32.38 -4.74 0.06
CA ARG A 191 -33.36 -3.86 -0.56
C ARG A 191 -34.42 -3.46 0.46
N ILE A 192 -34.58 -2.17 0.69
CA ILE A 192 -35.70 -1.61 1.46
C ILE A 192 -36.47 -0.67 0.54
N ASN A 193 -37.77 -0.92 0.36
CA ASN A 193 -38.66 -0.13 -0.49
C ASN A 193 -38.11 0.07 -1.93
N GLY A 194 -37.48 -0.97 -2.49
CA GLY A 194 -36.90 -0.93 -3.84
C GLY A 194 -35.57 -0.17 -3.97
N GLN A 195 -35.04 0.39 -2.88
CA GLN A 195 -33.70 1.00 -2.87
C GLN A 195 -32.67 -0.03 -2.41
N GLU A 196 -31.57 -0.15 -3.16
CA GLU A 196 -30.37 -0.90 -2.78
C GLU A 196 -29.65 -0.15 -1.66
N ILE A 197 -29.43 -0.85 -0.54
CA ILE A 197 -28.82 -0.30 0.66
C ILE A 197 -27.67 -1.23 1.09
N PRO A 198 -26.42 -0.74 1.08
CA PRO A 198 -25.31 -1.53 1.62
C PRO A 198 -25.47 -1.72 3.14
N LEU A 199 -25.10 -2.91 3.61
CA LEU A 199 -24.98 -3.18 5.05
C LEU A 199 -23.68 -2.55 5.55
N LYS A 200 -23.80 -1.33 6.08
CA LYS A 200 -22.68 -0.50 6.56
C LYS A 200 -22.48 -0.60 8.08
N ILE A 201 -21.30 -0.17 8.53
CA ILE A 201 -20.92 -0.06 9.93
C ILE A 201 -20.88 1.42 10.30
N LYS A 202 -21.49 1.76 11.45
CA LYS A 202 -21.45 3.12 11.99
C LYS A 202 -20.12 3.35 12.68
N LYS A 203 -19.42 4.42 12.31
CA LYS A 203 -18.14 4.85 12.90
C LYS A 203 -18.22 4.86 14.44
N SER A 204 -17.46 3.98 15.09
CA SER A 204 -17.14 4.10 16.53
C SER A 204 -16.02 5.13 16.69
N THR A 205 -16.06 5.91 17.77
CA THR A 205 -15.02 6.88 18.14
C THR A 205 -13.70 6.21 18.58
N ASP A 206 -13.71 4.89 18.76
CA ASP A 206 -12.57 4.10 19.24
C ASP A 206 -11.79 3.42 18.10
N ILE A 207 -12.21 3.60 16.84
CA ILE A 207 -11.43 3.13 15.68
C ILE A 207 -10.32 4.15 15.43
N ILE A 208 -9.28 4.09 16.25
CA ILE A 208 -7.97 4.61 15.91
C ILE A 208 -7.19 3.39 15.42
N ASN A 209 -7.59 2.76 14.29
CA ASN A 209 -6.74 1.79 13.59
C ASN A 209 -7.33 1.18 12.32
N ASP A 210 -6.42 0.72 11.44
CA ASP A 210 -6.60 -0.31 10.40
C ASP A 210 -7.07 -1.69 10.96
N GLU A 211 -7.27 -1.77 12.28
CA GLU A 211 -7.61 -2.94 13.05
C GLU A 211 -9.11 -3.16 12.99
N ASP A 212 -9.54 -4.05 12.11
CA ASP A 212 -10.48 -5.12 12.46
C ASP A 212 -10.72 -5.96 11.18
N ARG A 213 -9.65 -6.57 10.63
CA ARG A 213 -9.82 -7.74 9.74
C ARG A 213 -9.93 -8.99 10.62
N TYR A 214 -10.94 -9.04 11.49
CA TYR A 214 -11.25 -10.25 12.25
C TYR A 214 -12.14 -11.14 11.39
N GLN A 215 -11.72 -12.39 11.22
CA GLN A 215 -12.24 -13.27 10.19
C GLN A 215 -12.80 -14.55 10.77
N VAL A 216 -14.01 -14.88 10.35
CA VAL A 216 -14.46 -16.27 10.37
C VAL A 216 -14.02 -16.89 9.03
N ARG A 217 -13.33 -18.02 9.10
CA ARG A 217 -12.78 -18.72 7.93
C ARG A 217 -13.42 -20.09 7.78
N GLU A 218 -13.77 -20.45 6.54
CA GLU A 218 -14.22 -21.79 6.19
C GLU A 218 -13.56 -22.26 4.90
N LYS A 219 -13.11 -23.51 4.89
CA LYS A 219 -12.45 -24.11 3.73
C LYS A 219 -13.46 -24.62 2.70
N ILE A 220 -13.38 -24.13 1.47
CA ILE A 220 -14.30 -24.43 0.37
C ILE A 220 -13.92 -25.69 -0.39
N SER A 221 -12.65 -25.79 -0.78
CA SER A 221 -12.17 -26.85 -1.66
C SER A 221 -10.68 -27.11 -1.48
N ASP A 222 -10.29 -28.39 -1.58
CA ASP A 222 -8.91 -28.88 -1.57
C ASP A 222 -8.32 -29.04 -2.98
N GLU A 223 -9.12 -28.82 -4.04
CA GLU A 223 -8.74 -29.13 -5.44
C GLU A 223 -7.74 -28.12 -6.04
N VAL A 224 -7.48 -26.99 -5.37
CA VAL A 224 -6.49 -25.98 -5.78
C VAL A 224 -5.25 -26.12 -4.91
N GLU A 225 -4.06 -25.90 -5.48
CA GLU A 225 -2.83 -25.78 -4.69
C GLU A 225 -3.00 -24.68 -3.63
N ASP A 226 -2.75 -25.02 -2.36
CA ASP A 226 -3.07 -24.24 -1.14
C ASP A 226 -4.55 -24.12 -0.76
N GLY A 227 -5.51 -24.74 -1.46
CA GLY A 227 -6.94 -24.78 -1.12
C GLY A 227 -7.66 -23.42 -1.19
N LEU A 228 -8.95 -23.41 -1.53
CA LEU A 228 -9.79 -22.20 -1.54
C LEU A 228 -10.54 -22.04 -0.21
N GLU A 229 -10.55 -20.82 0.32
CA GLU A 229 -11.21 -20.46 1.58
C GLU A 229 -12.17 -19.28 1.39
N VAL A 230 -13.28 -19.28 2.14
CA VAL A 230 -14.11 -18.09 2.37
C VAL A 230 -13.62 -17.41 3.63
N CYS A 231 -13.26 -16.13 3.51
CA CYS A 231 -13.02 -15.21 4.60
C CYS A 231 -14.16 -14.20 4.67
N MET A 232 -14.84 -14.11 5.81
CA MET A 232 -15.73 -12.98 6.11
C MET A 232 -14.96 -11.90 6.88
N TYR A 233 -15.06 -10.64 6.46
CA TYR A 233 -14.32 -9.54 7.07
C TYR A 233 -15.05 -8.19 6.93
N MET A 234 -14.58 -7.19 7.68
CA MET A 234 -15.08 -5.81 7.63
C MET A 234 -14.12 -4.94 6.84
N THR A 235 -14.65 -3.99 6.08
CA THR A 235 -13.84 -3.23 5.13
C THR A 235 -13.71 -1.76 5.48
N GLU A 236 -12.47 -1.28 5.46
CA GLU A 236 -12.11 0.08 5.89
C GLU A 236 -12.66 1.17 4.96
N GLY A 237 -12.61 0.92 3.64
CA GLY A 237 -13.04 1.88 2.61
C GLY A 237 -14.56 2.06 2.54
N SER A 238 -15.30 0.97 2.33
CA SER A 238 -16.76 1.01 2.16
C SER A 238 -17.52 0.91 3.48
N LYS A 239 -16.85 0.53 4.58
CA LYS A 239 -17.44 0.27 5.90
C LYS A 239 -18.54 -0.77 5.81
N THR A 240 -18.39 -1.76 4.94
CA THR A 240 -19.39 -2.82 4.72
C THR A 240 -18.92 -4.14 5.34
N LEU A 241 -19.89 -4.97 5.71
CA LEU A 241 -19.64 -6.40 5.87
C LEU A 241 -19.33 -6.97 4.49
N SER A 242 -18.26 -7.75 4.40
CA SER A 242 -17.73 -8.24 3.13
C SER A 242 -17.28 -9.69 3.24
N LEU A 243 -17.19 -10.32 2.07
CA LEU A 243 -16.68 -11.66 1.90
C LEU A 243 -15.55 -11.65 0.87
N TRP A 244 -14.48 -12.39 1.16
CA TRP A 244 -13.34 -12.56 0.30
C TRP A 244 -13.11 -14.04 0.09
N VAL A 245 -13.05 -14.46 -1.17
CA VAL A 245 -12.67 -15.81 -1.53
C VAL A 245 -11.28 -15.76 -2.14
N ALA A 246 -10.35 -16.46 -1.53
CA ALA A 246 -8.98 -16.56 -1.99
C ALA A 246 -8.36 -17.88 -1.51
N ASN A 247 -7.19 -18.22 -2.04
CA ASN A 247 -6.46 -19.37 -1.52
C ASN A 247 -5.96 -19.14 -0.09
N THR A 248 -5.74 -20.23 0.65
CA THR A 248 -5.34 -20.19 2.08
C THR A 248 -4.11 -19.31 2.30
N LYS A 249 -3.08 -19.47 1.46
CA LYS A 249 -1.84 -18.69 1.54
C LYS A 249 -2.08 -17.19 1.48
N ARG A 250 -2.92 -16.73 0.56
CA ARG A 250 -3.23 -15.31 0.37
C ARG A 250 -4.01 -14.75 1.56
N ILE A 251 -4.95 -15.52 2.09
CA ILE A 251 -5.72 -15.18 3.28
C ILE A 251 -4.78 -15.06 4.49
N ASP A 252 -3.92 -16.05 4.71
CA ASP A 252 -2.92 -16.07 5.78
C ASP A 252 -1.98 -14.86 5.74
N GLU A 253 -1.46 -14.51 4.56
CA GLU A 253 -0.66 -13.30 4.38
C GLU A 253 -1.41 -12.07 4.91
N VAL A 254 -2.63 -11.85 4.42
CA VAL A 254 -3.43 -10.68 4.78
C VAL A 254 -3.72 -10.61 6.29
N ILE A 255 -4.00 -11.74 6.94
CA ILE A 255 -4.24 -11.79 8.38
C ILE A 255 -2.96 -11.57 9.16
N CYS A 256 -1.86 -12.16 8.73
CA CYS A 256 -0.55 -11.94 9.32
C CYS A 256 -0.24 -10.43 9.34
N PHE A 257 -0.45 -9.73 8.23
CA PHE A 257 -0.31 -8.27 8.19
C PHE A 257 -1.28 -7.55 9.13
N ALA A 258 -2.53 -7.99 9.26
CA ALA A 258 -3.52 -7.37 10.13
C ALA A 258 -3.22 -7.57 11.63
N GLU A 259 -2.98 -8.81 12.04
CA GLU A 259 -2.57 -9.15 13.41
C GLU A 259 -1.26 -8.46 13.80
N GLY A 260 -0.33 -8.41 12.86
CA GLY A 260 0.93 -7.71 13.04
C GLY A 260 0.74 -6.21 13.27
N LYS A 261 -0.12 -5.54 12.50
CA LYS A 261 -0.52 -4.16 12.79
C LYS A 261 -1.09 -4.04 14.21
N THR A 262 -1.92 -4.99 14.64
CA THR A 262 -2.41 -5.00 16.03
C THR A 262 -1.29 -5.06 17.07
N VAL A 263 -0.27 -5.86 16.82
CA VAL A 263 0.93 -5.88 17.68
C VAL A 263 1.62 -4.52 17.65
N TYR A 264 1.81 -3.91 16.48
CA TYR A 264 2.46 -2.60 16.36
C TYR A 264 1.80 -1.55 17.26
N TYR A 265 0.46 -1.40 17.18
CA TYR A 265 -0.25 -0.37 17.93
C TYR A 265 -0.30 -0.64 19.44
N ASN A 266 -0.39 -1.91 19.85
CA ASN A 266 -0.28 -2.28 21.27
C ASN A 266 1.10 -1.94 21.84
N GLU A 267 2.15 -2.16 21.06
CA GLU A 267 3.54 -1.89 21.43
C GLU A 267 3.89 -0.39 21.49
N LEU A 268 3.05 0.51 20.95
CA LEU A 268 3.27 1.96 21.06
C LEU A 268 3.23 2.47 22.51
N ASN A 269 2.60 1.73 23.42
CA ASN A 269 2.61 2.05 24.85
C ASN A 269 3.96 1.78 25.52
N ASN A 270 4.85 1.03 24.86
CA ASN A 270 6.20 0.77 25.33
C ASN A 270 7.17 1.85 24.83
N PRO A 271 8.27 2.12 25.55
CA PRO A 271 9.27 3.09 25.11
C PRO A 271 9.97 2.63 23.82
N VAL A 272 10.36 3.61 23.01
CA VAL A 272 11.28 3.42 21.90
C VAL A 272 12.63 2.93 22.45
N ILE A 273 13.27 2.03 21.71
CA ILE A 273 14.63 1.57 21.95
C ILE A 273 15.56 2.45 21.09
N GLU A 274 16.27 3.38 21.73
CA GLU A 274 17.05 4.44 21.05
C GLU A 274 18.14 3.91 20.10
N ASN A 275 18.74 2.76 20.39
CA ASN A 275 19.78 2.15 19.56
C ASN A 275 19.28 1.02 18.66
N LEU A 276 17.96 0.89 18.44
CA LEU A 276 17.39 -0.15 17.57
C LEU A 276 17.11 0.38 16.17
N ILE A 277 17.63 -0.34 15.17
CA ILE A 277 17.44 -0.06 13.74
C ILE A 277 16.77 -1.27 13.08
N VAL A 278 15.70 -1.02 12.31
CA VAL A 278 15.06 -2.02 11.45
C VAL A 278 15.42 -1.70 10.00
N PHE A 279 16.01 -2.68 9.33
CA PHE A 279 16.35 -2.62 7.90
C PHE A 279 15.41 -3.49 7.08
N GLU A 280 15.05 -3.01 5.89
CA GLU A 280 14.28 -3.79 4.92
C GLU A 280 14.65 -3.40 3.48
N SER A 281 14.80 -4.39 2.61
CA SER A 281 15.02 -4.17 1.19
C SER A 281 13.98 -4.92 0.35
N PHE A 282 13.33 -4.21 -0.57
CA PHE A 282 12.35 -4.74 -1.54
C PHE A 282 11.28 -5.64 -0.90
N PHE A 283 10.59 -5.13 0.14
CA PHE A 283 9.59 -5.87 0.91
C PHE A 283 10.15 -7.10 1.65
N GLY A 284 11.42 -7.04 2.06
CA GLY A 284 12.11 -8.13 2.75
C GLY A 284 12.51 -9.28 1.83
N LYS A 285 12.46 -9.10 0.50
CA LYS A 285 12.82 -10.15 -0.46
C LYS A 285 14.33 -10.34 -0.59
N ASN A 286 15.12 -9.31 -0.35
CA ASN A 286 16.56 -9.33 -0.63
C ASN A 286 17.38 -8.77 0.54
N TYR A 287 18.61 -9.24 0.65
CA TYR A 287 19.68 -8.56 1.37
C TYR A 287 20.53 -7.79 0.34
N SER A 288 20.08 -6.60 -0.04
CA SER A 288 20.68 -5.81 -1.11
C SER A 288 20.27 -4.35 -1.11
N GLY A 289 20.79 -3.59 -2.07
CA GLY A 289 20.49 -2.17 -2.25
C GLY A 289 21.06 -1.31 -1.14
N GLN A 290 20.70 -0.03 -1.14
CA GLN A 290 21.24 0.94 -0.18
C GLN A 290 21.10 0.53 1.30
N PRO A 291 20.00 -0.11 1.76
CA PRO A 291 19.91 -0.58 3.15
C PRO A 291 21.04 -1.52 3.55
N LYS A 292 21.49 -2.43 2.67
CA LYS A 292 22.55 -3.41 2.96
C LYS A 292 23.85 -2.70 3.33
N TYR A 293 24.26 -1.77 2.48
CA TYR A 293 25.54 -1.07 2.61
C TYR A 293 25.55 -0.08 3.78
N ILE A 294 24.40 0.52 4.11
CA ILE A 294 24.24 1.31 5.35
C ILE A 294 24.40 0.39 6.57
N TYR A 295 23.78 -0.79 6.56
CA TYR A 295 23.88 -1.75 7.65
C TYR A 295 25.29 -2.29 7.85
N GLU A 296 25.98 -2.69 6.78
CA GLU A 296 27.35 -3.19 6.86
C GLU A 296 28.29 -2.13 7.47
N TYR A 297 28.14 -0.88 7.05
CA TYR A 297 28.88 0.24 7.63
C TYR A 297 28.57 0.45 9.12
N ILE A 298 27.28 0.42 9.50
CA ILE A 298 26.86 0.56 10.91
C ILE A 298 27.39 -0.60 11.76
N LYS A 299 27.27 -1.86 11.31
CA LYS A 299 27.77 -3.02 12.05
C LYS A 299 29.27 -2.95 12.30
N GLU A 300 30.02 -2.44 11.32
CA GLU A 300 31.47 -2.32 11.44
C GLU A 300 31.89 -1.15 12.35
N LYS A 301 31.27 0.03 12.18
CA LYS A 301 31.73 1.28 12.82
C LYS A 301 30.98 1.67 14.08
N PHE A 302 29.74 1.21 14.25
CA PHE A 302 28.85 1.58 15.35
C PHE A 302 28.17 0.32 15.96
N PRO A 303 28.96 -0.60 16.55
CA PRO A 303 28.47 -1.87 17.08
C PRO A 303 27.50 -1.72 18.27
N GLU A 304 27.34 -0.51 18.82
CA GLU A 304 26.35 -0.19 19.84
C GLU A 304 24.91 -0.21 19.31
N PHE A 305 24.70 -0.08 18.00
CA PHE A 305 23.38 -0.23 17.39
C PHE A 305 22.99 -1.70 17.29
N LYS A 306 21.74 -1.98 17.66
CA LYS A 306 21.09 -3.27 17.43
C LYS A 306 20.42 -3.24 16.08
N CYS A 307 20.86 -4.10 15.18
CA CYS A 307 20.38 -4.14 13.81
C CYS A 307 19.49 -5.36 13.58
N VAL A 308 18.22 -5.10 13.29
CA VAL A 308 17.23 -6.12 12.93
C VAL A 308 16.97 -6.06 11.43
N TRP A 309 17.02 -7.20 10.75
CA TRP A 309 16.73 -7.29 9.33
C TRP A 309 15.37 -7.92 9.06
N SER A 310 14.56 -7.30 8.20
CA SER A 310 13.35 -7.88 7.64
C SER A 310 13.71 -8.70 6.41
N TYR A 311 13.71 -10.05 6.53
CA TYR A 311 14.06 -10.97 5.45
C TYR A 311 13.06 -12.13 5.36
N ASN A 312 12.59 -12.42 4.15
CA ASN A 312 11.56 -13.43 3.92
C ASN A 312 12.13 -14.83 3.66
N LYS A 313 13.44 -14.96 3.41
CA LYS A 313 14.08 -16.26 3.25
C LYS A 313 14.45 -16.84 4.63
N GLU A 314 14.67 -18.14 4.65
CA GLU A 314 14.98 -18.86 5.89
C GLU A 314 16.43 -18.65 6.34
N GLU A 315 17.34 -18.34 5.41
CA GLU A 315 18.74 -18.10 5.75
C GLU A 315 18.89 -16.80 6.56
N PRO A 316 19.53 -16.84 7.73
CA PRO A 316 19.79 -15.64 8.50
C PRO A 316 20.82 -14.76 7.79
N ILE A 317 20.68 -13.45 7.93
CA ILE A 317 21.68 -12.49 7.48
C ILE A 317 22.85 -12.49 8.46
N LEU A 318 24.06 -12.76 7.94
CA LEU A 318 25.26 -12.81 8.76
C LEU A 318 25.47 -11.47 9.49
N GLY A 319 25.74 -11.57 10.80
CA GLY A 319 26.00 -10.41 11.66
C GLY A 319 24.76 -9.66 12.15
N ALA A 320 23.55 -10.00 11.68
CA ALA A 320 22.35 -9.34 12.16
C ALA A 320 22.06 -9.75 13.60
N ASP A 321 21.60 -8.81 14.44
CA ASP A 321 21.22 -9.11 15.82
C ASP A 321 19.92 -9.94 15.86
N ASP A 322 19.04 -9.73 14.87
CA ASP A 322 17.87 -10.57 14.62
C ASP A 322 17.47 -10.51 13.13
N CYS A 323 16.81 -11.56 12.65
CA CYS A 323 16.21 -11.65 11.32
C CYS A 323 14.75 -12.06 11.45
N VAL A 324 13.85 -11.18 11.01
CA VAL A 324 12.40 -11.39 11.13
C VAL A 324 11.73 -11.43 9.76
N LYS A 325 10.75 -12.32 9.60
CA LYS A 325 9.93 -12.37 8.39
C LYS A 325 9.01 -11.16 8.32
N ARG A 326 8.95 -10.50 7.15
CA ARG A 326 8.02 -9.38 6.94
C ARG A 326 6.59 -9.81 7.21
N GLY A 327 5.84 -8.97 7.93
CA GLY A 327 4.45 -9.23 8.29
C GLY A 327 4.27 -10.02 9.59
N SER A 328 5.32 -10.68 10.10
CA SER A 328 5.25 -11.39 11.38
C SER A 328 5.00 -10.47 12.58
N LYS A 329 4.50 -11.02 13.69
CA LYS A 329 4.27 -10.27 14.93
C LYS A 329 5.55 -9.62 15.46
N GLU A 330 6.69 -10.33 15.41
CA GLU A 330 7.99 -9.77 15.82
C GLU A 330 8.42 -8.61 14.94
N TYR A 331 8.24 -8.72 13.62
CA TYR A 331 8.53 -7.64 12.68
C TYR A 331 7.80 -6.34 13.07
N TYR A 332 6.51 -6.43 13.38
CA TYR A 332 5.74 -5.27 13.80
C TYR A 332 6.08 -4.76 15.20
N ARG A 333 6.43 -5.66 16.14
CA ARG A 333 6.97 -5.27 17.44
C ARG A 333 8.26 -4.47 17.29
N TYR A 334 9.17 -4.92 16.42
CA TYR A 334 10.40 -4.18 16.15
C TYR A 334 10.12 -2.83 15.50
N LEU A 335 9.24 -2.75 14.50
CA LEU A 335 8.85 -1.46 13.92
C LEU A 335 8.30 -0.50 14.98
N ALA A 336 7.44 -0.97 15.89
CA ALA A 336 6.83 -0.13 16.94
C ALA A 336 7.83 0.41 17.96
N ARG A 337 8.93 -0.31 18.18
CA ARG A 337 9.92 0.00 19.21
C ARG A 337 11.22 0.59 18.65
N ALA A 338 11.48 0.48 17.36
CA ALA A 338 12.72 0.95 16.76
C ALA A 338 12.80 2.47 16.72
N LYS A 339 14.00 2.98 17.01
CA LYS A 339 14.33 4.38 16.80
C LYS A 339 14.50 4.69 15.32
N TYR A 340 15.04 3.76 14.55
CA TYR A 340 15.35 4.00 13.14
C TYR A 340 14.70 2.94 12.24
N TRP A 341 14.06 3.38 11.16
CA TRP A 341 13.62 2.53 10.06
C TRP A 341 14.42 2.89 8.81
N VAL A 342 15.00 1.89 8.16
CA VAL A 342 15.79 2.04 6.93
C VAL A 342 15.20 1.14 5.86
N GLY A 343 14.71 1.73 4.77
CA GLY A 343 14.16 0.96 3.66
C GLY A 343 14.23 1.67 2.32
N ASN A 344 14.20 0.89 1.24
CA ASN A 344 14.23 1.37 -0.16
C ASN A 344 12.86 1.34 -0.85
N ILE A 345 11.84 0.88 -0.12
CA ILE A 345 10.42 0.80 -0.48
C ILE A 345 9.61 1.21 0.77
N VAL A 346 8.28 1.15 0.72
CA VAL A 346 7.38 1.49 1.82
C VAL A 346 7.23 0.37 2.86
N PHE A 347 7.30 0.73 4.14
CA PHE A 347 6.86 -0.09 5.27
C PHE A 347 5.32 -0.25 5.27
N PRO A 348 4.77 -1.30 5.92
CA PRO A 348 3.33 -1.57 5.90
C PRO A 348 2.56 -0.75 6.97
N ILE A 349 3.17 0.28 7.54
CA ILE A 349 2.61 1.13 8.59
C ILE A 349 2.46 2.56 8.09
N HIS A 350 1.21 3.04 8.06
CA HIS A 350 0.85 4.37 7.55
C HIS A 350 1.21 5.53 8.48
N THR A 351 1.52 5.27 9.75
CA THR A 351 1.87 6.32 10.71
C THR A 351 2.94 5.82 11.66
N LYS A 352 4.18 6.26 11.43
CA LYS A 352 5.30 6.01 12.34
C LYS A 352 5.14 6.80 13.64
N ARG A 353 5.84 6.38 14.69
CA ARG A 353 5.97 7.21 15.91
C ARG A 353 6.69 8.51 15.60
N LYS A 354 6.40 9.55 16.37
CA LYS A 354 7.07 10.85 16.22
C LYS A 354 8.57 10.74 16.52
N GLU A 355 8.92 9.87 17.45
CA GLU A 355 10.28 9.62 17.93
C GLU A 355 11.10 8.75 16.98
N THR A 356 10.45 7.96 16.12
CA THR A 356 11.10 7.10 15.12
C THR A 356 11.56 7.95 13.94
N ILE A 357 12.80 7.75 13.50
CA ILE A 357 13.39 8.35 12.31
C ILE A 357 13.30 7.34 11.15
N TYR A 358 12.69 7.74 10.05
CA TYR A 358 12.53 6.94 8.85
C TYR A 358 13.40 7.48 7.72
N LEU A 359 14.45 6.72 7.41
CA LEU A 359 15.32 6.89 6.25
C LEU A 359 14.78 6.09 5.07
N GLN A 360 14.20 6.79 4.10
CA GLN A 360 13.85 6.23 2.80
C GLN A 360 15.05 6.36 1.86
N THR A 361 15.53 5.25 1.32
CA THR A 361 16.68 5.26 0.42
C THR A 361 16.27 5.34 -1.05
N TRP A 362 15.02 4.96 -1.37
CA TRP A 362 14.59 4.67 -2.74
C TRP A 362 15.51 3.63 -3.40
N HIS A 363 15.44 3.47 -4.72
CA HIS A 363 16.07 2.35 -5.42
C HIS A 363 16.58 2.70 -6.82
N GLY A 364 17.14 3.90 -7.00
CA GLY A 364 17.85 4.26 -8.23
C GLY A 364 17.50 5.63 -8.80
N THR A 365 18.35 6.12 -9.70
CA THR A 365 18.09 7.35 -10.46
C THR A 365 16.95 7.12 -11.46
N PRO A 366 15.92 7.98 -11.50
CA PRO A 366 14.75 7.74 -12.33
C PRO A 366 15.01 8.02 -13.81
N LEU A 367 14.92 6.98 -14.64
CA LEU A 367 14.83 7.11 -16.10
C LEU A 367 13.40 7.47 -16.54
N LYS A 368 12.43 6.69 -16.04
CA LYS A 368 11.00 6.78 -16.37
C LYS A 368 10.31 7.82 -15.47
N ARG A 369 9.26 8.46 -15.95
CA ARG A 369 8.46 9.39 -15.13
C ARG A 369 7.75 8.67 -13.99
N LEU A 370 7.72 9.30 -12.82
CA LEU A 370 7.22 8.70 -11.57
C LEU A 370 6.15 9.59 -10.89
N GLY A 371 5.33 8.96 -10.04
CA GLY A 371 4.49 9.66 -9.06
C GLY A 371 3.53 10.68 -9.69
N PHE A 372 3.65 11.94 -9.31
CA PHE A 372 2.81 13.04 -9.80
C PHE A 372 3.29 13.64 -11.13
N ASP A 373 4.40 13.18 -11.70
CA ASP A 373 4.85 13.59 -13.05
C ASP A 373 4.22 12.73 -14.15
N ILE A 374 3.35 11.78 -13.78
CA ILE A 374 2.56 10.95 -14.69
C ILE A 374 1.07 11.13 -14.43
N GLU A 375 0.28 11.07 -15.49
CA GLU A 375 -1.16 10.87 -15.40
C GLU A 375 -1.44 9.40 -15.16
N VAL A 376 -2.35 9.11 -14.24
CA VAL A 376 -2.76 7.75 -13.87
C VAL A 376 -4.28 7.72 -13.76
N GLU A 377 -4.86 6.62 -14.18
CA GLU A 377 -6.29 6.36 -14.13
C GLU A 377 -6.59 5.07 -13.36
N GLY A 378 -7.85 4.89 -12.95
CA GLY A 378 -8.26 3.65 -12.27
C GLY A 378 -7.55 3.41 -10.92
N PRO A 379 -7.23 2.15 -10.59
CA PRO A 379 -6.64 1.78 -9.29
C PRO A 379 -5.30 2.46 -8.97
N GLU A 380 -4.56 2.90 -9.98
CA GLU A 380 -3.26 3.55 -9.81
C GLU A 380 -3.37 4.94 -9.17
N VAL A 381 -4.52 5.61 -9.28
CA VAL A 381 -4.80 6.87 -8.58
C VAL A 381 -4.69 6.65 -7.06
N LEU A 382 -5.33 5.59 -6.55
CA LEU A 382 -5.28 5.24 -5.14
C LEU A 382 -3.87 4.81 -4.71
N ALA A 383 -3.15 4.06 -5.55
CA ALA A 383 -1.78 3.68 -5.27
C ALA A 383 -0.86 4.92 -5.12
N ARG A 384 -1.01 5.91 -6.02
CA ARG A 384 -0.28 7.18 -5.94
C ARG A 384 -0.65 7.99 -4.71
N GLU A 385 -1.93 8.04 -4.34
CA GLU A 385 -2.40 8.74 -3.13
C GLU A 385 -1.89 8.07 -1.85
N ASN A 386 -1.92 6.75 -1.77
CA ASN A 386 -1.35 6.00 -0.65
C ASN A 386 0.15 6.25 -0.54
N PHE A 387 0.88 6.19 -1.65
CA PHE A 387 2.29 6.52 -1.67
C PHE A 387 2.59 7.97 -1.24
N PHE A 388 1.73 8.92 -1.64
CA PHE A 388 1.83 10.30 -1.19
C PHE A 388 1.67 10.43 0.33
N ILE A 389 0.72 9.71 0.91
CA ILE A 389 0.53 9.64 2.37
C ILE A 389 1.75 9.01 3.03
N GLU A 390 2.21 7.86 2.53
CA GLU A 390 3.39 7.15 3.05
C GLU A 390 4.64 8.02 3.06
N SER A 391 4.90 8.72 1.97
CA SER A 391 6.07 9.59 1.86
C SER A 391 6.05 10.78 2.80
N ARG A 392 4.92 11.08 3.48
CA ARG A 392 4.89 12.07 4.58
C ARG A 392 5.56 11.55 5.85
N ASN A 393 5.71 10.23 5.98
CA ASN A 393 6.41 9.61 7.09
C ASN A 393 7.93 9.63 6.91
N TRP A 394 8.48 10.00 5.75
CA TRP A 394 9.93 9.97 5.55
C TRP A 394 10.59 11.20 6.15
N ASP A 395 11.46 11.02 7.13
CA ASP A 395 12.27 12.12 7.68
C ASP A 395 13.43 12.46 6.74
N TYR A 396 13.98 11.44 6.08
CA TYR A 396 15.06 11.56 5.10
C TYR A 396 14.73 10.78 3.81
N LEU A 397 15.16 11.33 2.67
CA LEU A 397 15.17 10.65 1.37
C LEU A 397 16.57 10.72 0.76
N ILE A 398 17.19 9.60 0.41
CA ILE A 398 18.49 9.60 -0.29
C ILE A 398 18.30 9.95 -1.78
N SER A 399 19.27 10.66 -2.33
CA SER A 399 19.37 10.96 -3.75
C SER A 399 20.83 10.87 -4.22
N GLN A 400 21.04 10.24 -5.37
CA GLN A 400 22.37 10.08 -5.96
C GLN A 400 22.97 11.37 -6.52
N ASN A 401 22.13 12.27 -7.02
CA ASN A 401 22.55 13.45 -7.78
C ASN A 401 21.46 14.54 -7.77
N ARG A 402 21.82 15.74 -8.21
CA ARG A 402 20.91 16.89 -8.28
C ARG A 402 19.67 16.61 -9.14
N TYR A 403 19.87 15.91 -10.25
CA TYR A 403 18.79 15.53 -11.17
C TYR A 403 17.71 14.70 -10.45
N SER A 404 18.11 13.66 -9.71
CA SER A 404 17.22 12.82 -8.91
C SER A 404 16.57 13.61 -7.78
N THR A 405 17.30 14.51 -7.12
CA THR A 405 16.78 15.37 -6.05
C THR A 405 15.61 16.22 -6.54
N ASP A 406 15.77 16.87 -7.69
CA ASP A 406 14.76 17.75 -8.25
C ASP A 406 13.52 16.98 -8.72
N ILE A 407 13.72 15.78 -9.30
CA ILE A 407 12.64 14.88 -9.67
C ILE A 407 11.89 14.39 -8.44
N PHE A 408 12.56 13.82 -7.43
CA PHE A 408 11.90 13.27 -6.25
C PHE A 408 11.08 14.34 -5.50
N LYS A 409 11.62 15.56 -5.35
CA LYS A 409 10.88 16.67 -4.73
C LYS A 409 9.56 16.96 -5.46
N ARG A 410 9.57 16.96 -6.80
CA ARG A 410 8.38 17.24 -7.61
C ARG A 410 7.46 16.02 -7.73
N ALA A 411 7.99 14.91 -8.23
CA ALA A 411 7.28 13.66 -8.51
C ALA A 411 6.63 13.06 -7.25
N PHE A 412 7.29 13.15 -6.09
CA PHE A 412 6.73 12.66 -4.83
C PHE A 412 6.09 13.77 -4.00
N LYS A 413 6.12 15.03 -4.48
CA LYS A 413 5.73 16.23 -3.71
C LYS A 413 6.40 16.24 -2.34
N TYR A 414 7.63 15.76 -2.26
CA TYR A 414 8.35 15.55 -1.01
C TYR A 414 8.90 16.88 -0.51
N LYS A 415 8.63 17.19 0.76
CA LYS A 415 9.04 18.44 1.40
C LYS A 415 10.03 18.23 2.56
N GLY A 416 10.35 16.97 2.86
CA GLY A 416 11.32 16.62 3.90
C GLY A 416 12.75 16.78 3.40
N LYS A 417 13.70 16.26 4.16
CA LYS A 417 15.12 16.43 3.88
C LYS A 417 15.59 15.40 2.86
N VAL A 418 16.09 15.88 1.72
CA VAL A 418 16.78 15.03 0.74
C VAL A 418 18.27 15.03 1.04
N LEU A 419 18.86 13.85 1.21
CA LEU A 419 20.30 13.63 1.35
C LEU A 419 20.87 13.39 -0.05
N GLU A 420 21.39 14.44 -0.68
CA GLU A 420 22.05 14.37 -1.97
C GLU A 420 23.54 14.01 -1.75
N VAL A 421 23.82 12.72 -1.65
CA VAL A 421 25.12 12.19 -1.17
C VAL A 421 25.69 11.06 -2.02
N GLY A 422 25.06 10.72 -3.16
CA GLY A 422 25.37 9.48 -3.88
C GLY A 422 24.56 8.30 -3.31
N TYR A 423 24.81 7.08 -3.78
CA TYR A 423 24.15 5.90 -3.24
C TYR A 423 25.10 4.95 -2.50
N PRO A 424 24.79 4.56 -1.24
CA PRO A 424 25.60 3.61 -0.46
C PRO A 424 25.94 2.31 -1.18
N HIS A 425 25.01 1.75 -1.98
CA HIS A 425 25.27 0.51 -2.71
C HIS A 425 26.31 0.65 -3.83
N ASN A 426 26.61 1.87 -4.29
CA ASN A 426 27.63 2.10 -5.31
C ASN A 426 29.03 2.28 -4.72
N ASP A 427 29.18 2.35 -3.39
CA ASP A 427 30.48 2.51 -2.74
C ASP A 427 31.51 1.43 -3.16
N PRO A 428 31.16 0.13 -3.24
CA PRO A 428 32.09 -0.89 -3.72
C PRO A 428 32.50 -0.73 -5.19
N LEU A 429 31.68 -0.07 -6.01
CA LEU A 429 31.96 0.16 -7.43
C LEU A 429 32.90 1.35 -7.64
N ALA A 430 32.88 2.32 -6.72
CA ALA A 430 33.72 3.52 -6.77
C ALA A 430 35.10 3.33 -6.11
N ASN A 431 35.19 2.42 -5.14
CA ASN A 431 36.42 2.12 -4.42
C ASN A 431 37.40 1.29 -5.25
N LYS A 432 38.63 1.16 -4.74
CA LYS A 432 39.63 0.27 -5.34
C LYS A 432 39.07 -1.15 -5.42
N VAL A 433 39.23 -1.77 -6.59
CA VAL A 433 38.79 -3.15 -6.86
C VAL A 433 39.30 -4.09 -5.77
N ASP A 434 38.36 -4.78 -5.14
CA ASP A 434 38.63 -5.87 -4.22
C ASP A 434 38.67 -7.19 -5.00
N GLU A 435 39.89 -7.61 -5.36
CA GLU A 435 40.12 -8.83 -6.15
C GLU A 435 39.63 -10.09 -5.42
N LEU A 436 39.75 -10.14 -4.09
CA LEU A 436 39.27 -11.27 -3.30
C LEU A 436 37.75 -11.38 -3.36
N LYS A 437 37.05 -10.25 -3.21
CA LYS A 437 35.58 -10.22 -3.34
C LYS A 437 35.14 -10.63 -4.75
N ILE A 438 35.84 -10.19 -5.79
CA ILE A 438 35.56 -10.61 -7.18
C ILE A 438 35.70 -12.13 -7.32
N GLU A 439 36.79 -12.70 -6.80
CA GLU A 439 37.00 -14.15 -6.83
C GLU A 439 35.91 -14.90 -6.06
N GLU A 440 35.54 -14.45 -4.87
CA GLU A 440 34.47 -15.05 -4.06
C GLU A 440 33.11 -15.05 -4.79
N ILE A 441 32.76 -13.94 -5.47
CA ILE A 441 31.52 -13.85 -6.25
C ILE A 441 31.57 -14.79 -7.46
N LYS A 442 32.70 -14.79 -8.20
CA LYS A 442 32.88 -15.69 -9.35
C LYS A 442 32.81 -17.16 -8.94
N ASP A 443 33.45 -17.53 -7.83
CA ASP A 443 33.44 -18.89 -7.30
C ASP A 443 32.03 -19.29 -6.81
N LYS A 444 31.28 -18.35 -6.20
CA LYS A 444 29.89 -18.58 -5.78
C LYS A 444 28.94 -18.85 -6.95
N ILE A 445 29.16 -18.20 -8.10
CA ILE A 445 28.35 -18.39 -9.32
C ILE A 445 28.87 -19.59 -10.13
N GLY A 446 30.14 -19.98 -9.96
CA GLY A 446 30.79 -21.02 -10.76
C GLY A 446 31.34 -20.50 -12.09
N LEU A 447 31.79 -19.25 -12.12
CA LEU A 447 32.29 -18.60 -13.34
C LEU A 447 33.77 -18.92 -13.62
N PRO A 448 34.15 -19.08 -14.90
CA PRO A 448 35.55 -19.16 -15.28
C PRO A 448 36.28 -17.84 -14.98
N LYS A 449 37.46 -17.93 -14.37
CA LYS A 449 38.24 -16.75 -13.93
C LYS A 449 38.87 -15.97 -15.09
N ASN A 450 39.10 -16.63 -16.24
CA ASN A 450 39.83 -16.11 -17.39
C ASN A 450 38.94 -15.66 -18.57
N LYS A 451 37.62 -15.57 -18.38
CA LYS A 451 36.69 -15.10 -19.42
C LYS A 451 36.14 -13.71 -19.08
N LYS A 452 35.84 -12.95 -20.13
CA LYS A 452 35.11 -11.69 -20.08
C LYS A 452 33.67 -11.97 -19.61
N VAL A 453 33.15 -11.15 -18.72
CA VAL A 453 31.82 -11.33 -18.13
C VAL A 453 30.87 -10.25 -18.66
N VAL A 454 29.82 -10.64 -19.35
CA VAL A 454 28.77 -9.75 -19.87
C VAL A 454 27.52 -9.89 -19.00
N LEU A 455 27.09 -8.82 -18.35
CA LEU A 455 25.81 -8.80 -17.64
C LEU A 455 24.70 -8.32 -18.56
N TYR A 456 23.72 -9.17 -18.84
CA TYR A 456 22.49 -8.77 -19.53
C TYR A 456 21.35 -8.59 -18.52
N ALA A 457 20.88 -7.35 -18.38
CA ALA A 457 19.85 -6.97 -17.41
C ALA A 457 18.73 -6.14 -18.09
N PRO A 458 17.84 -6.77 -18.87
CA PRO A 458 16.72 -6.09 -19.53
C PRO A 458 15.59 -5.75 -18.55
N THR A 459 14.74 -4.79 -18.92
CA THR A 459 13.53 -4.47 -18.16
C THR A 459 12.37 -5.41 -18.48
N TRP A 460 11.45 -5.54 -17.53
CA TRP A 460 10.22 -6.32 -17.72
C TRP A 460 9.31 -5.71 -18.81
N ARG A 461 8.61 -6.59 -19.53
CA ARG A 461 7.62 -6.26 -20.58
C ARG A 461 6.28 -6.91 -20.23
N ASP A 462 5.25 -6.11 -19.99
CA ASP A 462 3.91 -6.60 -19.63
C ASP A 462 3.19 -7.28 -20.81
N ASP A 463 3.57 -6.95 -22.04
CA ASP A 463 2.93 -7.39 -23.29
C ASP A 463 3.48 -8.70 -23.86
N GLN A 464 4.50 -9.29 -23.22
CA GLN A 464 5.03 -10.61 -23.58
C GLN A 464 4.43 -11.76 -22.74
N ALA A 465 3.31 -11.51 -22.04
CA ALA A 465 2.59 -12.52 -21.28
C ALA A 465 1.70 -13.41 -22.17
N THR A 466 2.19 -14.60 -22.51
CA THR A 466 1.43 -15.63 -23.25
C THR A 466 0.75 -16.63 -22.30
N GLY A 467 -0.31 -16.21 -21.61
CA GLY A 467 -1.18 -17.12 -20.86
C GLY A 467 -0.61 -17.65 -19.53
N ALA A 468 -1.37 -18.58 -18.93
CA ALA A 468 -1.11 -19.07 -17.58
C ALA A 468 0.11 -20.00 -17.56
N TRP A 469 1.23 -19.48 -17.04
CA TRP A 469 2.41 -20.22 -16.55
C TRP A 469 3.41 -20.78 -17.57
N GLU A 470 3.33 -20.40 -18.84
CA GLU A 470 4.38 -20.66 -19.84
C GLU A 470 4.78 -19.35 -20.52
N TYR A 471 5.94 -18.80 -20.13
CA TYR A 471 6.57 -17.67 -20.81
C TYR A 471 7.71 -18.21 -21.65
N GLU A 472 7.65 -18.10 -22.98
CA GLU A 472 8.88 -18.08 -23.78
C GLU A 472 9.63 -16.81 -23.39
N PHE A 473 10.74 -16.98 -22.69
CA PHE A 473 11.61 -15.88 -22.27
C PHE A 473 12.23 -15.24 -23.53
N GLY A 474 11.51 -14.30 -24.14
CA GLY A 474 11.93 -13.55 -25.32
C GLY A 474 13.02 -12.55 -24.97
N LEU A 475 14.22 -13.04 -24.61
CA LEU A 475 15.40 -12.20 -24.33
C LEU A 475 15.82 -11.35 -25.54
N ALA A 476 15.16 -11.50 -26.69
CA ALA A 476 15.48 -10.91 -27.98
C ALA A 476 16.93 -11.19 -28.42
N LEU A 477 17.59 -12.17 -27.79
CA LEU A 477 18.93 -12.63 -28.06
C LEU A 477 18.86 -14.03 -28.66
N ASP A 478 19.58 -14.24 -29.75
CA ASP A 478 19.89 -15.58 -30.25
C ASP A 478 21.12 -16.12 -29.51
N PHE A 479 20.89 -16.96 -28.49
CA PHE A 479 21.97 -17.56 -27.72
C PHE A 479 22.86 -18.49 -28.52
N LYS A 480 22.32 -19.11 -29.58
CA LYS A 480 23.10 -19.98 -30.43
C LYS A 480 24.12 -19.16 -31.22
N GLU A 481 23.68 -18.03 -31.77
CA GLU A 481 24.59 -17.13 -32.48
C GLU A 481 25.64 -16.54 -31.53
N LEU A 482 25.22 -16.03 -30.36
CA LEU A 482 26.14 -15.53 -29.33
C LEU A 482 27.16 -16.58 -28.90
N ALA A 483 26.73 -17.80 -28.60
CA ALA A 483 27.62 -18.87 -28.20
C ALA A 483 28.61 -19.23 -29.33
N SER A 484 28.16 -19.26 -30.58
CA SER A 484 29.01 -19.59 -31.73
C SER A 484 30.12 -18.57 -31.98
N LYS A 485 29.94 -17.31 -31.58
CA LYS A 485 30.90 -16.23 -31.81
C LYS A 485 31.73 -15.88 -30.57
N LEU A 486 31.13 -15.95 -29.37
CA LEU A 486 31.70 -15.36 -28.15
C LEU A 486 32.02 -16.37 -27.04
N SER A 487 31.62 -17.65 -27.16
CA SER A 487 31.75 -18.59 -26.03
C SER A 487 33.20 -18.96 -25.66
N GLU A 488 34.17 -18.73 -26.54
CA GLU A 488 35.57 -19.05 -26.27
C GLU A 488 36.16 -18.15 -25.15
N ASP A 489 35.85 -16.86 -25.18
CA ASP A 489 36.46 -15.85 -24.30
C ASP A 489 35.45 -15.14 -23.38
N THR A 490 34.14 -15.32 -23.59
CA THR A 490 33.09 -14.58 -22.92
C THR A 490 32.07 -15.50 -22.23
N VAL A 491 31.47 -15.03 -21.14
CA VAL A 491 30.30 -15.61 -20.47
C VAL A 491 29.23 -14.55 -20.24
N PHE A 492 27.97 -14.97 -20.22
CA PHE A 492 26.81 -14.12 -20.02
C PHE A 492 26.14 -14.41 -18.68
N LEU A 493 25.96 -13.36 -17.90
CA LEU A 493 25.10 -13.37 -16.72
C LEU A 493 23.74 -12.81 -17.12
N ILE A 494 22.69 -13.61 -17.02
CA ILE A 494 21.34 -13.18 -17.35
C ILE A 494 20.59 -12.81 -16.08
N ARG A 495 20.22 -11.54 -15.97
CA ARG A 495 19.45 -10.99 -14.86
C ARG A 495 18.02 -10.69 -15.33
N GLY A 496 17.18 -11.71 -15.28
CA GLY A 496 15.75 -11.61 -15.55
C GLY A 496 14.98 -10.87 -14.45
N HIS A 497 13.73 -10.52 -14.76
CA HIS A 497 12.82 -9.99 -13.77
C HIS A 497 12.39 -11.09 -12.79
N HIS A 498 12.20 -10.75 -11.51
CA HIS A 498 11.84 -11.71 -10.45
C HIS A 498 10.47 -12.40 -10.62
N LEU A 499 9.64 -11.94 -11.57
CA LEU A 499 8.37 -12.60 -11.94
C LEU A 499 8.56 -13.66 -13.02
N VAL A 500 9.75 -13.77 -13.60
CA VAL A 500 10.06 -14.84 -14.54
C VAL A 500 10.52 -16.05 -13.74
N ASN A 501 10.00 -17.21 -14.11
CA ASN A 501 10.55 -18.49 -13.70
C ASN A 501 12.04 -18.57 -14.04
N GLU A 502 12.77 -19.45 -13.34
CA GLU A 502 14.18 -19.71 -13.64
C GLU A 502 14.37 -19.90 -15.15
N LEU A 503 15.42 -19.27 -15.68
CA LEU A 503 15.77 -19.44 -17.07
C LEU A 503 16.17 -20.89 -17.27
N LEU A 504 15.40 -21.62 -18.06
CA LEU A 504 15.78 -22.95 -18.52
C LEU A 504 16.88 -22.81 -19.57
N VAL A 505 18.12 -22.73 -19.09
CA VAL A 505 19.31 -22.75 -19.95
C VAL A 505 19.50 -24.18 -20.47
N SER A 506 19.54 -24.34 -21.80
CA SER A 506 19.87 -25.63 -22.42
C SER A 506 21.24 -26.11 -21.94
N GLU A 507 21.40 -27.42 -21.74
CA GLU A 507 22.66 -28.04 -21.31
C GLU A 507 23.84 -27.66 -22.22
N GLU A 508 23.57 -27.39 -23.51
CA GLU A 508 24.54 -26.89 -24.50
C GLU A 508 25.19 -25.56 -24.11
N TYR A 509 24.48 -24.70 -23.37
CA TYR A 509 24.90 -23.33 -23.05
C TYR A 509 25.24 -23.11 -21.58
N LYS A 510 25.24 -24.15 -20.74
CA LYS A 510 25.44 -24.02 -19.28
C LYS A 510 26.79 -23.40 -18.87
N ASP A 511 27.82 -23.57 -19.71
CA ASP A 511 29.17 -23.03 -19.47
C ASP A 511 29.37 -21.65 -20.11
N PHE A 512 28.31 -21.11 -20.73
CA PHE A 512 28.29 -19.81 -21.40
C PHE A 512 27.26 -18.87 -20.79
N ILE A 513 26.09 -19.37 -20.38
CA ILE A 513 24.95 -18.60 -19.87
C ILE A 513 24.67 -19.01 -18.44
N TYR A 514 24.72 -18.03 -17.54
CA TYR A 514 24.47 -18.20 -16.13
C TYR A 514 23.22 -17.40 -15.75
N ASP A 515 22.16 -18.09 -15.30
CA ASP A 515 21.00 -17.42 -14.73
C ASP A 515 21.36 -16.87 -13.34
N VAL A 516 21.40 -15.54 -13.24
CA VAL A 516 21.65 -14.82 -11.99
C VAL A 516 20.41 -14.06 -11.53
N SER A 517 19.21 -14.37 -12.02
CA SER A 517 17.94 -13.70 -11.69
C SER A 517 17.57 -13.78 -10.20
N LYS A 518 18.08 -14.80 -9.49
CA LYS A 518 17.88 -14.98 -8.04
C LYS A 518 19.05 -14.47 -7.18
N PHE A 519 20.12 -13.95 -7.78
CA PHE A 519 21.25 -13.38 -7.04
C PHE A 519 20.80 -12.11 -6.32
N ASP A 520 21.04 -11.96 -5.01
CA ASP A 520 20.37 -10.88 -4.27
C ASP A 520 20.87 -9.47 -4.64
N ASP A 521 22.17 -9.33 -4.86
CA ASP A 521 22.81 -8.02 -5.02
C ASP A 521 23.36 -7.80 -6.44
N VAL A 522 22.80 -6.79 -7.13
CA VAL A 522 23.23 -6.44 -8.49
C VAL A 522 24.57 -5.71 -8.50
N GLN A 523 24.99 -5.11 -7.39
CA GLN A 523 26.30 -4.47 -7.28
C GLN A 523 27.44 -5.49 -7.32
N ASP A 524 27.24 -6.68 -6.73
CA ASP A 524 28.20 -7.77 -6.81
C ASP A 524 28.32 -8.27 -8.26
N LEU A 525 27.20 -8.38 -9.00
CA LEU A 525 27.20 -8.70 -10.43
C LEU A 525 27.91 -7.61 -11.25
N ALA A 526 27.63 -6.34 -10.97
CA ALA A 526 28.26 -5.20 -11.65
C ALA A 526 29.78 -5.18 -11.42
N LEU A 527 30.24 -5.53 -10.21
CA LEU A 527 31.65 -5.56 -9.86
C LEU A 527 32.44 -6.56 -10.72
N ILE A 528 31.88 -7.77 -10.92
CA ILE A 528 32.53 -8.84 -11.69
C ILE A 528 32.34 -8.75 -13.21
N SER A 529 31.45 -7.86 -13.68
CA SER A 529 31.11 -7.75 -15.11
C SER A 529 31.99 -6.76 -15.84
N ASP A 530 32.39 -7.07 -17.07
CA ASP A 530 33.20 -6.21 -17.94
C ASP A 530 32.34 -5.35 -18.86
N ILE A 531 31.15 -5.82 -19.23
CA ILE A 531 30.18 -5.11 -20.08
C ILE A 531 28.79 -5.23 -19.45
N LEU A 532 28.04 -4.14 -19.43
CA LEU A 532 26.59 -4.17 -19.17
C LEU A 532 25.84 -4.08 -20.49
N ILE A 533 24.93 -5.01 -20.73
CA ILE A 533 23.88 -4.91 -21.75
C ILE A 533 22.56 -4.67 -21.02
N THR A 534 21.86 -3.58 -21.34
CA THR A 534 20.56 -3.27 -20.76
C THR A 534 19.69 -2.52 -21.76
N ASP A 535 18.51 -2.07 -21.34
CA ASP A 535 17.56 -1.34 -22.17
C ASP A 535 17.11 -0.03 -21.48
N TYR A 536 15.94 -0.04 -20.84
CA TYR A 536 15.30 1.06 -20.15
C TYR A 536 15.34 0.86 -18.63
N SER A 537 16.27 0.05 -18.15
CA SER A 537 16.53 -0.16 -16.72
C SER A 537 17.28 1.04 -16.14
N SER A 538 17.03 1.41 -14.88
CA SER A 538 17.86 2.41 -14.21
C SER A 538 19.24 1.89 -13.81
N VAL A 539 19.51 0.59 -13.95
CA VAL A 539 20.76 -0.04 -13.49
C VAL A 539 22.01 0.55 -14.16
N PHE A 540 21.90 1.11 -15.37
CA PHE A 540 23.05 1.74 -16.03
C PHE A 540 23.53 3.00 -15.31
N PHE A 541 22.68 3.71 -14.55
CA PHE A 541 23.13 4.83 -13.72
C PHE A 541 24.12 4.35 -12.66
N ASP A 542 23.86 3.20 -12.05
CA ASP A 542 24.70 2.61 -11.00
C ASP A 542 25.94 1.95 -11.61
N PHE A 543 25.77 1.20 -12.70
CA PHE A 543 26.87 0.54 -13.39
C PHE A 543 27.89 1.55 -13.94
N ALA A 544 27.46 2.75 -14.33
CA ALA A 544 28.34 3.80 -14.83
C ALA A 544 29.44 4.23 -13.83
N VAL A 545 29.26 3.95 -12.54
CA VAL A 545 30.28 4.18 -11.50
C VAL A 545 31.54 3.35 -11.77
N THR A 546 31.40 2.15 -12.34
CA THR A 546 32.52 1.25 -12.68
C THR A 546 33.42 1.77 -13.79
N ARG A 547 32.95 2.75 -14.58
CA ARG A 547 33.59 3.24 -15.82
C ARG A 547 33.74 2.19 -16.93
N LYS A 548 33.01 1.08 -16.83
CA LYS A 548 32.99 0.01 -17.84
C LYS A 548 31.92 0.26 -18.92
N PRO A 549 32.09 -0.27 -20.13
CA PRO A 549 31.17 -0.04 -21.25
C PRO A 549 29.75 -0.53 -20.96
N ILE A 550 28.79 0.21 -21.53
CA ILE A 550 27.35 -0.07 -21.45
C ILE A 550 26.79 -0.08 -22.87
N LEU A 551 26.09 -1.15 -23.23
CA LEU A 551 25.39 -1.31 -24.51
C LEU A 551 23.88 -1.30 -24.27
N PHE A 552 23.14 -0.48 -25.01
CA PHE A 552 21.70 -0.37 -24.85
C PHE A 552 20.98 -1.16 -25.94
N TYR A 553 20.59 -2.40 -25.65
CA TYR A 553 19.85 -3.23 -26.60
C TYR A 553 18.35 -2.90 -26.55
N VAL A 554 17.92 -2.03 -27.46
CA VAL A 554 16.60 -1.38 -27.51
C VAL A 554 15.84 -1.77 -28.76
N TYR A 555 15.73 -3.08 -29.01
CA TYR A 555 15.08 -3.67 -30.19
C TYR A 555 13.63 -3.20 -30.41
N ASP A 556 12.95 -2.77 -29.34
CA ASP A 556 11.57 -2.32 -29.31
C ASP A 556 11.39 -0.81 -29.04
N TYR A 557 12.44 0.01 -29.18
CA TYR A 557 12.43 1.43 -28.76
C TYR A 557 11.26 2.25 -29.25
N LYS A 558 10.84 2.05 -30.52
CA LYS A 558 9.71 2.77 -31.10
C LYS A 558 8.42 2.46 -30.35
N GLU A 559 8.11 1.18 -30.17
CA GLU A 559 6.90 0.74 -29.46
C GLU A 559 6.97 1.09 -27.97
N TYR A 560 8.15 0.91 -27.36
CA TYR A 560 8.34 1.17 -25.95
C TYR A 560 8.17 2.65 -25.60
N LYS A 561 8.70 3.55 -26.45
CA LYS A 561 8.57 5.01 -26.29
C LYS A 561 7.12 5.48 -26.41
N GLU A 562 6.31 4.84 -27.24
CA GLU A 562 4.87 5.15 -27.39
C GLU A 562 4.03 4.61 -26.22
N LYS A 563 4.36 3.43 -25.69
CA LYS A 563 3.66 2.78 -24.57
C LYS A 563 4.00 3.38 -23.20
N LEU A 564 5.19 3.95 -23.06
CA LEU A 564 5.67 4.48 -21.78
C LEU A 564 5.04 5.82 -21.40
N ARG A 565 4.98 6.04 -20.07
CA ARG A 565 4.61 7.30 -19.42
C ARG A 565 5.64 8.43 -19.60
N GLY A 566 6.53 8.31 -20.59
CA GLY A 566 7.64 9.19 -20.91
C GLY A 566 8.91 8.93 -20.11
N PHE A 567 10.04 9.33 -20.69
CA PHE A 567 11.33 9.42 -20.02
C PHE A 567 11.59 10.84 -19.50
N TYR A 568 12.44 10.94 -18.48
CA TYR A 568 13.05 12.19 -18.08
C TYR A 568 14.34 12.50 -18.83
N VAL A 569 15.03 11.45 -19.30
CA VAL A 569 16.27 11.55 -20.07
C VAL A 569 15.99 11.35 -21.55
N ASP A 570 16.68 12.12 -22.38
CA ASP A 570 16.71 11.86 -23.82
C ASP A 570 17.71 10.74 -24.13
N MET A 571 17.17 9.54 -24.41
CA MET A 571 17.99 8.36 -24.70
C MET A 571 18.90 8.56 -25.92
N ASP A 572 18.44 9.31 -26.92
CA ASP A 572 19.18 9.48 -28.17
C ASP A 572 20.45 10.32 -27.94
N THR A 573 20.40 11.31 -27.03
CA THR A 573 21.46 12.31 -26.85
C THR A 573 22.24 12.20 -25.55
N GLU A 574 21.73 11.52 -24.52
CA GLU A 574 22.37 11.50 -23.20
C GLU A 574 22.99 10.16 -22.78
N MET A 575 22.68 9.04 -23.46
CA MET A 575 23.18 7.73 -23.02
C MET A 575 24.71 7.61 -23.10
N PRO A 576 25.34 6.92 -22.12
CA PRO A 576 26.79 6.71 -22.07
C PRO A 576 27.29 5.61 -23.01
N GLY A 577 26.44 5.11 -23.92
CA GLY A 577 26.76 4.03 -24.85
C GLY A 577 25.77 3.98 -26.02
N PRO A 578 26.01 3.12 -27.01
CA PRO A 578 25.20 3.04 -28.22
C PRO A 578 23.81 2.48 -27.95
N LEU A 579 22.81 3.03 -28.66
CA LEU A 579 21.49 2.42 -28.80
C LEU A 579 21.54 1.41 -29.96
N ILE A 580 21.41 0.13 -29.62
CA ILE A 580 21.53 -1.00 -30.54
C ILE A 580 20.15 -1.62 -30.74
N TYR A 581 19.74 -1.75 -32.00
CA TYR A 581 18.38 -2.18 -32.36
C TYR A 581 18.31 -3.61 -32.89
N LYS A 582 19.44 -4.16 -33.35
CA LYS A 582 19.51 -5.49 -33.97
C LYS A 582 20.50 -6.36 -33.22
N HIS A 583 20.25 -7.67 -33.27
CA HIS A 583 21.09 -8.67 -32.64
C HIS A 583 22.51 -8.70 -33.22
N GLU A 584 22.64 -8.64 -34.55
CA GLU A 584 23.95 -8.65 -35.24
C GLU A 584 24.83 -7.47 -34.79
N ASP A 585 24.27 -6.25 -34.77
CA ASP A 585 24.93 -5.03 -34.31
C ASP A 585 25.38 -5.13 -32.83
N LEU A 586 24.67 -5.93 -32.01
CA LEU A 586 25.04 -6.17 -30.62
C LEU A 586 26.28 -7.05 -30.50
N ILE A 587 26.38 -8.10 -31.31
CA ILE A 587 27.56 -8.97 -31.33
C ILE A 587 28.78 -8.18 -31.80
N ASP A 588 28.63 -7.43 -32.90
CA ASP A 588 29.69 -6.59 -33.45
C ASP A 588 30.20 -5.57 -32.41
N ALA A 589 29.29 -4.98 -31.61
CA ALA A 589 29.65 -4.06 -30.54
C ALA A 589 30.41 -4.73 -29.37
N ILE A 590 30.13 -6.01 -29.08
CA ILE A 590 30.84 -6.77 -28.03
C ILE A 590 32.25 -7.16 -28.51
N GLU A 591 32.38 -7.58 -29.76
CA GLU A 591 33.67 -7.93 -30.37
C GLU A 591 34.60 -6.71 -30.51
N ASN A 592 34.04 -5.53 -30.77
CA ASN A 592 34.78 -4.27 -30.97
C ASN A 592 34.58 -3.28 -29.81
N ILE A 593 34.51 -3.80 -28.58
CA ILE A 593 34.12 -3.00 -27.41
C ILE A 593 35.08 -1.83 -27.12
N GLU A 594 36.37 -1.98 -27.45
CA GLU A 594 37.38 -0.94 -27.28
C GLU A 594 37.11 0.28 -28.19
N ASP A 595 36.66 0.05 -29.42
CA ASP A 595 36.29 1.11 -30.36
C ASP A 595 35.03 1.85 -29.88
N ILE A 596 34.05 1.11 -29.36
CA ILE A 596 32.85 1.68 -28.74
C ILE A 596 33.24 2.55 -27.52
N CYS A 597 34.18 2.09 -26.69
CA CYS A 597 34.66 2.86 -25.54
C CYS A 597 35.27 4.20 -25.96
N GLU A 598 36.09 4.22 -27.01
CA GLU A 598 36.71 5.46 -27.49
C GLU A 598 35.68 6.39 -28.15
N GLU A 599 34.75 5.87 -28.96
CA GLU A 599 33.68 6.64 -29.58
C GLU A 599 32.77 7.33 -28.53
N TYR A 600 32.42 6.62 -27.46
CA TYR A 600 31.48 7.10 -26.44
C TYR A 600 32.14 7.77 -25.24
N LYS A 601 33.48 7.84 -25.19
CA LYS A 601 34.26 8.36 -24.05
C LYS A 601 33.76 9.69 -23.51
N LEU A 602 33.59 10.69 -24.37
CA LEU A 602 33.13 12.02 -23.96
C LEU A 602 31.69 12.00 -23.43
N ARG A 603 30.80 11.19 -24.03
CA ARG A 603 29.41 11.03 -23.55
C ARG A 603 29.40 10.37 -22.18
N TYR A 604 30.20 9.32 -21.99
CA TYR A 604 30.34 8.64 -20.71
C TYR A 604 30.89 9.58 -19.61
N GLU A 605 31.91 10.38 -19.92
CA GLU A 605 32.46 11.38 -18.99
C GLU A 605 31.45 12.48 -18.63
N ASN A 606 30.65 12.94 -19.60
CA ASN A 606 29.56 13.89 -19.34
C ASN A 606 28.46 13.26 -18.48
N PHE A 607 28.10 12.01 -18.78
CA PHE A 607 27.10 11.25 -18.05
C PHE A 607 27.49 11.09 -16.58
N THR A 608 28.70 10.58 -16.31
CA THR A 608 29.20 10.40 -14.95
C THR A 608 29.37 11.71 -14.18
N ARG A 609 29.79 12.80 -14.84
CA ARG A 609 29.80 14.15 -14.21
C ARG A 609 28.41 14.65 -13.85
N LYS A 610 27.37 14.25 -14.58
CA LYS A 610 25.99 14.66 -14.32
C LYS A 610 25.32 13.79 -13.25
N TYR A 611 25.52 12.47 -13.31
CA TYR A 611 24.72 11.51 -12.53
C TYR A 611 25.49 10.81 -11.40
N ASN A 612 26.82 10.69 -11.48
CA ASN A 612 27.63 9.88 -10.55
C ASN A 612 28.71 10.67 -9.79
N TYR A 613 28.69 12.00 -9.86
CA TYR A 613 29.75 12.84 -9.29
C TYR A 613 29.85 12.79 -7.76
N LEU A 614 28.85 12.21 -7.09
CA LEU A 614 28.82 11.98 -5.64
C LEU A 614 29.16 10.54 -5.24
N ASP A 615 29.13 9.58 -6.17
CA ASP A 615 29.46 8.18 -5.90
C ASP A 615 30.98 8.02 -5.77
N ASN A 616 31.51 8.35 -4.58
CA ASN A 616 32.94 8.50 -4.30
C ASN A 616 33.51 7.43 -3.35
N GLY A 617 32.72 6.39 -3.04
CA GLY A 617 33.14 5.28 -2.18
C GLY A 617 32.88 5.47 -0.69
N ASN A 618 32.23 6.56 -0.27
CA ASN A 618 31.89 6.83 1.14
C ASN A 618 30.45 7.32 1.37
N CYS A 619 29.53 7.03 0.44
CA CYS A 619 28.14 7.44 0.54
C CYS A 619 27.46 6.85 1.80
N ALA A 620 27.74 5.58 2.13
CA ALA A 620 27.23 4.93 3.34
C ALA A 620 27.64 5.68 4.61
N GLN A 621 28.91 6.09 4.70
CA GLN A 621 29.42 6.90 5.81
C GLN A 621 28.66 8.22 5.94
N GLN A 622 28.52 8.98 4.85
CA GLN A 622 27.84 10.28 4.87
C GLN A 622 26.38 10.17 5.32
N VAL A 623 25.68 9.12 4.86
CA VAL A 623 24.31 8.83 5.30
C VAL A 623 24.28 8.52 6.80
N VAL A 624 25.19 7.67 7.27
CA VAL A 624 25.20 7.22 8.66
C VAL A 624 25.47 8.37 9.63
N GLU A 625 26.50 9.18 9.36
CA GLU A 625 26.87 10.34 10.17
C GLU A 625 25.77 11.41 10.23
N GLU A 626 24.98 11.54 9.17
CA GLU A 626 23.89 12.51 9.14
C GLU A 626 22.66 12.02 9.92
N VAL A 627 22.30 10.74 9.78
CA VAL A 627 21.00 10.20 10.22
C VAL A 627 21.05 9.60 11.63
N PHE A 628 22.12 8.89 11.99
CA PHE A 628 22.19 8.09 13.21
C PHE A 628 23.09 8.80 14.22
N ARG A 629 22.50 9.30 15.30
CA ARG A 629 23.17 10.12 16.32
C ARG A 629 22.83 9.67 17.74
#